data_AF-L0IAW0-F1
#
_entry.id   AF-L0IAW0-F1
#
_cell.length_a   1.000
_cell.length_b   1.000
_cell.length_c   1.000
_cell.angle_alpha   90.00
_cell.angle_beta   90.00
_cell.angle_gamma   90.00
#
_symmetry.space_group_name_H-M   'P 1'
#
loop_
_entity.id
_entity.type
_entity.pdbx_description
1 polymer ?
#
loop_
_entity_poly.entity_id
_entity_poly.type
_entity_poly.pdbx_seq_one_letter_code
_entity_poly.pdbx_strand_id
1 'polypeptide(L)'
;MVFSSALLSANVLIAADQTVMDADYAADTADEAKLHESLEGEIESQIQANDSVDTTALPIDRSVDDILADSITSDYIRAQVEANMDRFYAYLDGDRETLTLEIETEPVVQNVLDELEPELETLRPSDFDETLANVGSDEMAADHGTAIEEMTESESQFLAHRQAFEERVKERIQEETPYPMTDEQLDREYENRREDIRTDLIATQDEQLAAAVEDGTLPASFEAPVRTIMTARIDALTGEIGYDSYVTAVETGMDDLRAAALDEAETRLREEVPSTIDLTEDFGSQERSSMETAQRATGLAGTLTMVLPLVALGAAAIVAWRFPPAVAARSIGLGAAVVGLVSLVGARVAEGAVGSAIDDADGPEAALRFVRLLFEGLFGMLTWQSGGLLVVGLGLVGVSVAIQRGLVLADD
;
A
#
# COMPACT_ATOMS: atom_id res chain seq x y z
N MET A 1 8.91 -43.49 32.11
CA MET A 1 9.42 -42.11 32.07
C MET A 1 9.63 -41.66 30.64
N VAL A 2 10.50 -42.30 29.84
CA VAL A 2 10.78 -41.90 28.44
C VAL A 2 9.52 -41.77 27.57
N PHE A 3 8.57 -42.72 27.64
CA PHE A 3 7.29 -42.62 26.93
C PHE A 3 6.48 -41.39 27.34
N SER A 4 6.32 -41.14 28.64
CA SER A 4 5.52 -40.02 29.15
C SER A 4 6.15 -38.66 28.85
N SER A 5 7.48 -38.54 28.92
CA SER A 5 8.17 -37.30 28.56
C SER A 5 8.08 -37.03 27.05
N ALA A 6 8.28 -38.05 26.21
CA ALA A 6 8.15 -37.91 24.76
C ALA A 6 6.72 -37.52 24.35
N LEU A 7 5.71 -38.16 24.97
CA LEU A 7 4.31 -37.88 24.71
C LEU A 7 3.90 -36.47 25.16
N LEU A 8 4.38 -36.00 26.31
CA LEU A 8 4.12 -34.65 26.81
C LEU A 8 4.72 -33.60 25.86
N SER A 9 5.98 -33.76 25.47
CA SER A 9 6.65 -32.85 24.54
C SER A 9 6.00 -32.86 23.16
N ALA A 10 5.62 -34.03 22.64
CA ALA A 10 4.89 -34.14 21.37
C ALA A 10 3.54 -33.42 21.42
N ASN A 11 2.79 -33.55 22.52
CA ASN A 11 1.48 -32.90 22.66
C ASN A 11 1.58 -31.37 22.62
N VAL A 12 2.57 -30.79 23.32
CA VAL A 12 2.79 -29.33 23.29
C VAL A 12 3.25 -28.88 21.90
N LEU A 13 4.16 -29.61 21.27
CA LEU A 13 4.69 -29.24 19.96
C LEU A 13 3.63 -29.32 18.86
N ILE A 14 2.80 -30.38 18.83
CA ILE A 14 1.72 -30.50 17.84
C ILE A 14 0.66 -29.41 18.06
N ALA A 15 0.37 -29.04 19.30
CA ALA A 15 -0.54 -27.93 19.57
C ALA A 15 0.02 -26.59 19.07
N ALA A 16 1.33 -26.34 19.26
CA ALA A 16 1.98 -25.14 18.73
C ALA A 16 2.05 -25.12 17.20
N ASP A 17 2.41 -26.26 16.59
CA ASP A 17 2.47 -26.51 15.15
C ASP A 17 1.14 -26.23 14.44
N GLN A 18 0.00 -26.44 15.12
CA GLN A 18 -1.33 -26.21 14.57
C GLN A 18 -1.95 -24.86 14.94
N THR A 19 -1.21 -24.01 15.67
CA THR A 19 -1.72 -22.69 16.10
C THR A 19 -0.65 -21.61 15.95
N VAL A 20 0.14 -21.36 16.99
CA VAL A 20 1.08 -20.22 17.07
C VAL A 20 2.25 -20.35 16.10
N MET A 21 2.51 -21.54 15.57
CA MET A 21 3.51 -21.79 14.53
C MET A 21 2.89 -21.94 13.13
N ASP A 22 1.57 -21.87 13.01
CA ASP A 22 0.86 -22.01 11.74
C ASP A 22 0.51 -20.64 11.16
N ALA A 23 0.97 -20.39 9.94
CA ALA A 23 0.81 -19.09 9.28
C ALA A 23 -0.67 -18.76 9.02
N ASP A 24 -1.44 -19.74 8.55
CA ASP A 24 -2.86 -19.59 8.24
C ASP A 24 -3.65 -19.26 9.53
N TYR A 25 -3.41 -20.00 10.61
CA TYR A 25 -4.04 -19.74 11.91
C TYR A 25 -3.69 -18.33 12.44
N ALA A 26 -2.43 -17.92 12.28
CA ALA A 26 -2.01 -16.60 12.71
C ALA A 26 -2.67 -15.50 11.86
N ALA A 27 -2.78 -15.65 10.54
CA ALA A 27 -3.45 -14.69 9.67
C ALA A 27 -4.94 -14.56 10.04
N ASP A 28 -5.64 -15.67 10.20
CA ASP A 28 -7.04 -15.70 10.67
C ASP A 28 -7.19 -14.99 12.03
N THR A 29 -6.23 -15.20 12.93
CA THR A 29 -6.22 -14.59 14.26
C THR A 29 -5.93 -13.08 14.20
N ALA A 30 -5.07 -12.63 13.29
CA ALA A 30 -4.78 -11.21 13.07
C ALA A 30 -6.01 -10.46 12.56
N ASP A 31 -6.78 -11.10 11.69
CA ASP A 31 -8.07 -10.58 11.22
C ASP A 31 -9.13 -10.52 12.31
N GLU A 32 -9.27 -11.57 13.14
CA GLU A 32 -10.18 -11.56 14.29
C GLU A 32 -9.79 -10.48 15.30
N ALA A 33 -8.48 -10.26 15.49
CA ALA A 33 -7.96 -9.21 16.34
C ALA A 33 -8.15 -7.80 15.77
N LYS A 34 -8.49 -7.67 14.47
CA LYS A 34 -8.53 -6.42 13.71
C LYS A 34 -7.19 -5.69 13.72
N LEU A 35 -6.10 -6.45 13.54
CA LEU A 35 -4.75 -5.90 13.59
C LEU A 35 -4.54 -4.84 12.48
N HIS A 36 -5.14 -5.04 11.31
CA HIS A 36 -5.09 -4.10 10.19
C HIS A 36 -5.68 -2.71 10.54
N GLU A 37 -6.80 -2.64 11.27
CA GLU A 37 -7.42 -1.37 11.71
C GLU A 37 -6.50 -0.58 12.66
N SER A 38 -5.68 -1.27 13.45
CA SER A 38 -4.74 -0.62 14.37
C SER A 38 -3.46 -0.15 13.69
N LEU A 39 -3.12 -0.73 12.53
CA LEU A 39 -1.90 -0.41 11.79
C LEU A 39 -2.13 0.68 10.74
N GLU A 40 -3.39 0.96 10.38
CA GLU A 40 -3.77 1.99 9.41
C GLU A 40 -3.11 3.33 9.69
N GLY A 41 -3.30 3.89 10.89
CA GLY A 41 -2.70 5.19 11.24
C GLY A 41 -1.17 5.16 11.36
N GLU A 42 -0.57 4.01 11.64
CA GLU A 42 0.89 3.88 11.71
C GLU A 42 1.49 3.86 10.29
N ILE A 43 0.90 3.07 9.38
CA ILE A 43 1.31 2.97 7.99
C ILE A 43 1.11 4.31 7.28
N GLU A 44 -0.03 4.97 7.51
CA GLU A 44 -0.30 6.32 7.03
C GLU A 44 0.81 7.28 7.51
N SER A 45 1.15 7.25 8.80
CA SER A 45 2.18 8.13 9.36
C SER A 45 3.57 7.87 8.79
N GLN A 46 3.93 6.61 8.50
CA GLN A 46 5.23 6.26 7.92
C GLN A 46 5.33 6.65 6.45
N ILE A 47 4.24 6.55 5.70
CA ILE A 47 4.18 7.00 4.32
C ILE A 47 4.24 8.53 4.27
N GLN A 48 3.50 9.24 5.13
CA GLN A 48 3.50 10.71 5.22
C GLN A 48 4.79 11.30 5.79
N ALA A 49 5.53 10.57 6.62
CA ALA A 49 6.77 11.06 7.23
C ALA A 49 7.94 11.19 6.24
N ASN A 50 7.83 10.62 5.03
CA ASN A 50 8.89 10.61 4.01
C ASN A 50 8.84 11.82 3.04
N ASP A 51 8.50 13.00 3.57
CA ASP A 51 8.26 14.28 2.87
C ASP A 51 6.91 14.36 2.11
N SER A 52 6.24 15.50 2.26
CA SER A 52 5.01 15.85 1.56
C SER A 52 5.32 16.15 0.10
N VAL A 53 4.57 15.56 -0.81
CA VAL A 53 4.74 15.79 -2.24
C VAL A 53 4.41 17.24 -2.57
N ASP A 54 5.42 18.02 -2.99
CA ASP A 54 5.18 19.40 -3.39
C ASP A 54 4.48 19.44 -4.75
N THR A 55 3.15 19.48 -4.71
CA THR A 55 2.28 19.62 -5.88
C THR A 55 1.74 21.01 -6.04
N THR A 56 2.38 22.04 -5.45
CA THR A 56 1.98 23.45 -5.60
C THR A 56 1.91 23.90 -7.08
N ALA A 57 2.53 23.14 -7.99
CA ALA A 57 2.47 23.36 -9.43
C ALA A 57 1.17 22.88 -10.13
N LEU A 58 0.33 22.06 -9.48
CA LEU A 58 -0.90 21.54 -10.07
C LEU A 58 -2.12 22.30 -9.53
N PRO A 59 -2.98 22.89 -10.39
CA PRO A 59 -4.19 23.59 -9.96
C PRO A 59 -5.33 22.62 -9.64
N ILE A 60 -5.09 21.72 -8.68
CA ILE A 60 -6.08 20.75 -8.19
C ILE A 60 -6.69 21.20 -6.86
N ASP A 61 -7.97 20.92 -6.66
CA ASP A 61 -8.73 21.37 -5.47
C ASP A 61 -8.33 20.61 -4.19
N ARG A 62 -7.87 19.36 -4.33
CA ARG A 62 -7.39 18.50 -3.23
C ARG A 62 -5.86 18.48 -3.19
N SER A 63 -5.29 18.40 -1.99
CA SER A 63 -3.86 18.12 -1.87
C SER A 63 -3.58 16.66 -2.25
N VAL A 64 -2.42 16.38 -2.83
CA VAL A 64 -1.97 15.00 -3.08
C VAL A 64 -1.85 14.22 -1.77
N ASP A 65 -1.56 14.87 -0.65
CA ASP A 65 -1.56 14.23 0.68
C ASP A 65 -2.95 13.67 1.06
N ASP A 66 -4.03 14.39 0.74
CA ASP A 66 -5.39 13.93 1.01
C ASP A 66 -5.77 12.73 0.12
N ILE A 67 -5.33 12.75 -1.15
CA ILE A 67 -5.52 11.63 -2.10
C ILE A 67 -4.71 10.42 -1.65
N LEU A 68 -3.47 10.64 -1.19
CA LEU A 68 -2.58 9.61 -0.66
C LEU A 68 -3.19 8.95 0.58
N ALA A 69 -3.74 9.71 1.52
CA ALA A 69 -4.43 9.16 2.68
C ALA A 69 -5.63 8.28 2.28
N ASP A 70 -6.46 8.75 1.34
CA ASP A 70 -7.62 8.00 0.84
C ASP A 70 -7.21 6.72 0.08
N SER A 71 -6.03 6.71 -0.54
CA SER A 71 -5.52 5.57 -1.31
C SER A 71 -5.05 4.40 -0.44
N ILE A 72 -4.78 4.64 0.85
CA ILE A 72 -4.39 3.62 1.84
C ILE A 72 -5.66 2.95 2.38
N THR A 73 -6.15 1.95 1.65
CA THR A 73 -7.38 1.24 2.02
C THR A 73 -7.12 0.16 3.08
N SER A 74 -8.15 -0.20 3.86
CA SER A 74 -8.06 -1.32 4.80
C SER A 74 -7.72 -2.66 4.12
N ASP A 75 -8.13 -2.86 2.87
CA ASP A 75 -7.78 -4.06 2.09
C ASP A 75 -6.30 -4.08 1.70
N TYR A 76 -5.73 -2.92 1.34
CA TYR A 76 -4.28 -2.78 1.13
C TYR A 76 -3.51 -3.13 2.41
N ILE A 77 -3.91 -2.57 3.56
CA ILE A 77 -3.24 -2.86 4.84
C ILE A 77 -3.34 -4.34 5.20
N ARG A 78 -4.52 -4.96 5.02
CA ARG A 78 -4.69 -6.41 5.25
C ARG A 78 -3.71 -7.20 4.39
N ALA A 79 -3.61 -6.91 3.09
CA ALA A 79 -2.68 -7.60 2.19
C ALA A 79 -1.22 -7.42 2.62
N GLN A 80 -0.82 -6.23 3.07
CA GLN A 80 0.55 -6.00 3.58
C GLN A 80 0.82 -6.77 4.88
N VAL A 81 -0.17 -6.87 5.78
CA VAL A 81 -0.05 -7.65 7.02
C VAL A 81 0.09 -9.13 6.69
N GLU A 82 -0.80 -9.70 5.87
CA GLU A 82 -0.75 -11.10 5.46
C GLU A 82 0.58 -11.45 4.78
N ALA A 83 1.03 -10.65 3.82
CA ALA A 83 2.30 -10.87 3.14
C ALA A 83 3.50 -10.84 4.11
N ASN A 84 3.49 -9.94 5.09
CA ASN A 84 4.53 -9.87 6.11
C ASN A 84 4.47 -11.01 7.12
N MET A 85 3.29 -11.53 7.43
CA MET A 85 3.14 -12.73 8.23
C MET A 85 3.70 -13.95 7.51
N ASP A 86 3.41 -14.11 6.22
CA ASP A 86 4.00 -15.17 5.38
C ASP A 86 5.52 -15.05 5.33
N ARG A 87 6.05 -13.82 5.19
CA ARG A 87 7.50 -13.56 5.26
C ARG A 87 8.09 -13.98 6.61
N PHE A 88 7.41 -13.65 7.70
CA PHE A 88 7.84 -14.00 9.06
C PHE A 88 7.84 -15.50 9.31
N TYR A 89 6.79 -16.23 8.94
CA TYR A 89 6.72 -17.68 9.14
C TYR A 89 7.69 -18.43 8.24
N ALA A 90 7.84 -18.03 6.96
CA ALA A 90 8.87 -18.60 6.10
C ALA A 90 10.29 -18.40 6.65
N TYR A 91 10.55 -17.27 7.32
CA TYR A 91 11.80 -17.08 8.04
C TYR A 91 11.92 -18.04 9.22
N LEU A 92 10.88 -18.17 10.06
CA LEU A 92 10.89 -19.08 11.22
C LEU A 92 11.11 -20.55 10.83
N ASP A 93 10.53 -20.99 9.72
CA ASP A 93 10.70 -22.35 9.20
C ASP A 93 12.05 -22.59 8.53
N GLY A 94 12.81 -21.52 8.28
CA GLY A 94 14.12 -21.57 7.63
C GLY A 94 14.05 -21.63 6.10
N ASP A 95 12.88 -21.41 5.51
CA ASP A 95 12.70 -21.22 4.06
C ASP A 95 13.34 -19.90 3.59
N ARG A 96 13.48 -18.93 4.50
CA ARG A 96 14.24 -17.69 4.29
C ARG A 96 15.38 -17.55 5.30
N GLU A 97 16.57 -17.18 4.81
CA GLU A 97 17.75 -16.97 5.66
C GLU A 97 17.68 -15.67 6.47
N THR A 98 17.04 -14.64 5.93
CA THR A 98 16.91 -13.32 6.53
C THR A 98 15.44 -12.94 6.65
N LEU A 99 15.07 -12.33 7.77
CA LEU A 99 13.75 -11.70 7.91
C LEU A 99 13.80 -10.33 7.24
N THR A 100 12.90 -10.12 6.30
CA THR A 100 12.62 -8.83 5.67
C THR A 100 11.11 -8.65 5.76
N LEU A 101 10.68 -7.63 6.50
CA LEU A 101 9.30 -7.20 6.58
C LEU A 101 9.22 -5.89 5.82
N GLU A 102 8.36 -5.81 4.82
CA GLU A 102 8.34 -4.71 3.87
C GLU A 102 6.90 -4.28 3.60
N ILE A 103 6.71 -2.98 3.39
CA ILE A 103 5.47 -2.40 2.90
C ILE A 103 5.69 -2.05 1.43
N GLU A 104 4.92 -2.66 0.54
CA GLU A 104 4.95 -2.37 -0.90
C GLU A 104 4.11 -1.13 -1.20
N THR A 105 4.74 -0.03 -1.59
CA THR A 105 4.07 1.27 -1.80
C THR A 105 3.59 1.49 -3.22
N GLU A 106 4.07 0.70 -4.20
CA GLU A 106 3.65 0.84 -5.60
C GLU A 106 2.12 0.79 -5.79
N PRO A 107 1.35 -0.10 -5.13
CA PRO A 107 -0.11 -0.07 -5.22
C PRO A 107 -0.73 1.24 -4.73
N VAL A 108 -0.14 1.87 -3.71
CA VAL A 108 -0.58 3.17 -3.19
C VAL A 108 -0.34 4.25 -4.23
N VAL A 109 0.86 4.29 -4.82
CA VAL A 109 1.20 5.24 -5.90
C VAL A 109 0.24 5.09 -7.09
N GLN A 110 -0.05 3.86 -7.52
CA GLN A 110 -1.00 3.61 -8.61
C GLN A 110 -2.41 4.10 -8.26
N ASN A 111 -2.90 3.82 -7.05
CA ASN A 111 -4.21 4.31 -6.61
C ASN A 111 -4.28 5.84 -6.57
N VAL A 112 -3.20 6.53 -6.19
CA VAL A 112 -3.13 7.99 -6.24
C VAL A 112 -3.22 8.49 -7.67
N LEU A 113 -2.51 7.87 -8.61
CA LEU A 113 -2.55 8.25 -10.02
C LEU A 113 -3.93 8.00 -10.64
N ASP A 114 -4.56 6.87 -10.31
CA ASP A 114 -5.91 6.52 -10.75
C ASP A 114 -6.97 7.52 -10.23
N GLU A 115 -6.78 8.08 -9.03
CA GLU A 115 -7.67 9.13 -8.47
C GLU A 115 -7.33 10.52 -9.01
N LEU A 116 -6.06 10.79 -9.34
CA LEU A 116 -5.61 12.07 -9.89
C LEU A 116 -6.06 12.26 -11.35
N GLU A 117 -6.03 11.21 -12.17
CA GLU A 117 -6.46 11.26 -13.58
C GLU A 117 -7.84 11.92 -13.79
N PRO A 118 -8.93 11.49 -13.11
CA PRO A 118 -10.24 12.12 -13.28
C PRO A 118 -10.29 13.56 -12.74
N GLU A 119 -9.49 13.93 -11.72
CA GLU A 119 -9.39 15.33 -11.30
C GLU A 119 -8.75 16.19 -12.40
N LEU A 120 -7.67 15.70 -13.03
CA LEU A 120 -7.00 16.36 -14.14
C LEU A 120 -7.91 16.49 -15.38
N GLU A 121 -8.79 15.51 -15.65
CA GLU A 121 -9.79 15.59 -16.72
C GLU A 121 -10.74 16.78 -16.57
N THR A 122 -11.01 17.23 -15.34
CA THR A 122 -11.89 18.38 -15.08
C THR A 122 -11.22 19.73 -15.25
N LEU A 123 -9.89 19.76 -15.40
CA LEU A 123 -9.13 21.00 -15.54
C LEU A 123 -9.51 21.75 -16.81
N ARG A 124 -9.61 23.06 -16.67
CA ARG A 124 -9.95 24.00 -17.73
C ARG A 124 -8.81 24.98 -17.95
N PRO A 125 -8.74 25.64 -19.11
CA PRO A 125 -7.70 26.64 -19.40
C PRO A 125 -7.62 27.74 -18.33
N SER A 126 -8.74 28.18 -17.76
CA SER A 126 -8.79 29.21 -16.71
C SER A 126 -8.15 28.78 -15.39
N ASP A 127 -8.09 27.48 -15.09
CA ASP A 127 -7.46 26.98 -13.86
C ASP A 127 -5.92 27.18 -13.89
N PHE A 128 -5.36 27.46 -15.07
CA PHE A 128 -3.94 27.77 -15.28
C PHE A 128 -3.64 29.28 -15.41
N ASP A 129 -4.61 30.17 -15.16
CA ASP A 129 -4.41 31.62 -15.35
C ASP A 129 -3.21 32.15 -14.53
N GLU A 130 -3.02 31.69 -13.30
CA GLU A 130 -1.88 32.12 -12.47
C GLU A 130 -0.53 31.65 -13.04
N THR A 131 -0.48 30.41 -13.55
CA THR A 131 0.70 29.84 -14.21
C THR A 131 1.00 30.56 -15.52
N LEU A 132 -0.04 30.89 -16.30
CA LEU A 132 0.08 31.52 -17.61
C LEU A 132 0.24 33.05 -17.54
N ALA A 133 -0.06 33.69 -16.41
CA ALA A 133 0.04 35.15 -16.26
C ALA A 133 1.45 35.70 -16.52
N ASN A 134 2.49 34.87 -16.35
CA ASN A 134 3.88 35.25 -16.62
C ASN A 134 4.36 34.85 -18.02
N VAL A 135 3.53 34.16 -18.81
CA VAL A 135 3.85 33.65 -20.15
C VAL A 135 2.94 34.36 -21.16
N GLY A 136 3.39 35.48 -21.69
CA GLY A 136 2.69 36.27 -22.72
C GLY A 136 3.28 37.67 -22.93
N SER A 137 3.04 38.24 -24.10
CA SER A 137 3.31 39.67 -24.34
C SER A 137 2.26 40.54 -23.62
N ASP A 138 2.63 41.74 -23.19
CA ASP A 138 1.70 42.77 -22.66
C ASP A 138 0.48 43.04 -23.56
N GLU A 139 0.58 42.72 -24.85
CA GLU A 139 -0.47 42.88 -25.86
C GLU A 139 -1.59 41.83 -25.75
N MET A 140 -1.28 40.69 -25.14
CA MET A 140 -2.26 39.68 -24.76
C MET A 140 -2.66 39.97 -23.31
N ALA A 141 -3.95 40.21 -23.07
CA ALA A 141 -4.44 40.50 -21.73
C ALA A 141 -4.06 39.38 -20.75
N ALA A 142 -3.79 39.77 -19.49
CA ALA A 142 -3.31 38.90 -18.41
C ALA A 142 -4.22 37.69 -18.09
N ASP A 143 -5.48 37.71 -18.54
CA ASP A 143 -6.46 36.64 -18.35
C ASP A 143 -6.39 35.63 -19.51
N HIS A 144 -5.25 34.94 -19.63
CA HIS A 144 -4.93 34.06 -20.77
C HIS A 144 -5.89 32.87 -20.91
N GLY A 145 -6.00 32.07 -19.86
CA GLY A 145 -6.87 30.90 -19.73
C GLY A 145 -8.35 31.25 -19.80
N THR A 146 -8.80 32.30 -19.10
CA THR A 146 -10.19 32.78 -19.22
C THR A 146 -10.53 33.19 -20.66
N ALA A 147 -9.65 33.93 -21.34
CA ALA A 147 -9.87 34.29 -22.74
C ALA A 147 -9.87 33.07 -23.68
N ILE A 148 -9.02 32.07 -23.42
CA ILE A 148 -9.01 30.81 -24.17
C ILE A 148 -10.34 30.09 -24.01
N GLU A 149 -10.84 29.95 -22.77
CA GLU A 149 -12.11 29.31 -22.46
C GLU A 149 -13.26 30.03 -23.21
N GLU A 150 -13.39 31.35 -23.05
CA GLU A 150 -14.41 32.15 -23.75
C GLU A 150 -14.35 31.99 -25.27
N MET A 151 -13.14 31.99 -25.86
CA MET A 151 -12.95 31.80 -27.30
C MET A 151 -13.35 30.39 -27.75
N THR A 152 -13.24 29.37 -26.92
CA THR A 152 -13.70 28.01 -27.23
C THR A 152 -15.20 27.82 -27.07
N GLU A 153 -15.86 28.58 -26.19
CA GLU A 153 -17.31 28.43 -25.91
C GLU A 153 -18.20 28.64 -27.13
N SER A 154 -17.87 29.58 -28.02
CA SER A 154 -18.67 29.85 -29.21
C SER A 154 -17.92 30.63 -30.30
N GLU A 155 -18.32 30.42 -31.56
CA GLU A 155 -17.82 31.19 -32.69
C GLU A 155 -18.04 32.70 -32.52
N SER A 156 -19.13 33.13 -31.87
CA SER A 156 -19.36 34.55 -31.60
C SER A 156 -18.34 35.16 -30.66
N GLN A 157 -17.97 34.45 -29.59
CA GLN A 157 -16.95 34.92 -28.63
C GLN A 157 -15.57 34.92 -29.28
N PHE A 158 -15.25 33.86 -30.03
CA PHE A 158 -14.04 33.78 -30.85
C PHE A 158 -13.88 35.01 -31.77
N LEU A 159 -14.93 35.35 -32.53
CA LEU A 159 -14.93 36.51 -33.42
C LEU A 159 -14.81 37.83 -32.66
N ALA A 160 -15.47 37.95 -31.50
CA ALA A 160 -15.40 39.14 -30.66
C ALA A 160 -13.99 39.38 -30.11
N HIS A 161 -13.33 38.35 -29.59
CA HIS A 161 -11.94 38.41 -29.12
C HIS A 161 -10.96 38.75 -30.23
N ARG A 162 -11.13 38.15 -31.41
CA ARG A 162 -10.32 38.46 -32.58
C ARG A 162 -10.48 39.92 -33.01
N GLN A 163 -11.72 40.41 -33.08
CA GLN A 163 -11.98 41.81 -33.43
C GLN A 163 -11.40 42.77 -32.38
N ALA A 164 -11.57 42.48 -31.09
CA ALA A 164 -11.00 43.31 -30.02
C ALA A 164 -9.47 43.35 -30.08
N PHE A 165 -8.82 42.23 -30.41
CA PHE A 165 -7.38 42.20 -30.64
C PHE A 165 -6.98 43.06 -31.84
N GLU A 166 -7.65 42.92 -32.98
CA GLU A 166 -7.42 43.73 -34.17
C GLU A 166 -7.56 45.24 -33.89
N GLU A 167 -8.58 45.64 -33.13
CA GLU A 167 -8.79 47.03 -32.71
C GLU A 167 -7.64 47.55 -31.84
N ARG A 168 -7.18 46.78 -30.84
CA ARG A 168 -6.03 47.15 -29.99
C ARG A 168 -4.74 47.33 -30.79
N VAL A 169 -4.49 46.42 -31.73
CA VAL A 169 -3.31 46.50 -32.60
C VAL A 169 -3.38 47.74 -33.50
N LYS A 170 -4.55 48.04 -34.07
CA LYS A 170 -4.74 49.26 -34.88
C LYS A 170 -4.55 50.54 -34.07
N GLU A 171 -5.03 50.58 -32.83
CA GLU A 171 -4.78 51.70 -31.91
C GLU A 171 -3.28 51.88 -31.67
N ARG A 172 -2.54 50.81 -31.41
CA ARG A 172 -1.07 50.88 -31.26
C ARG A 172 -0.38 51.39 -32.53
N ILE A 173 -0.75 50.88 -33.71
CA ILE A 173 -0.23 51.36 -35.00
C ILE A 173 -0.48 52.86 -35.15
N GLN A 174 -1.65 53.35 -34.73
CA GLN A 174 -1.98 54.78 -34.74
C GLN A 174 -1.12 55.58 -33.76
N GLU A 175 -0.84 55.06 -32.56
CA GLU A 175 0.02 55.71 -31.56
C GLU A 175 1.49 55.80 -32.00
N GLU A 176 1.99 54.76 -32.66
CA GLU A 176 3.35 54.73 -33.21
C GLU A 176 3.50 55.63 -34.45
N THR A 177 2.39 55.97 -35.11
CA THR A 177 2.40 56.75 -36.34
C THR A 177 2.26 58.25 -36.05
N PRO A 178 3.14 59.11 -36.58
CA PRO A 178 3.12 60.57 -36.32
C PRO A 178 1.90 61.34 -36.85
N TYR A 179 1.05 60.72 -37.66
CA TYR A 179 -0.09 61.36 -38.32
C TYR A 179 -1.35 60.49 -38.19
N PRO A 180 -2.54 61.10 -38.10
CA PRO A 180 -3.79 60.36 -38.05
C PRO A 180 -4.01 59.59 -39.35
N MET A 181 -4.23 58.28 -39.24
CA MET A 181 -4.66 57.40 -40.31
C MET A 181 -6.19 57.32 -40.32
N THR A 182 -6.76 57.07 -41.49
CA THR A 182 -8.18 56.68 -41.63
C THR A 182 -8.36 55.18 -41.34
N ASP A 183 -9.57 54.75 -41.01
CA ASP A 183 -9.87 53.33 -40.74
C ASP A 183 -9.41 52.42 -41.88
N GLU A 184 -9.69 52.78 -43.14
CA GLU A 184 -9.24 52.00 -44.31
C GLU A 184 -7.71 51.95 -44.48
N GLN A 185 -6.98 52.92 -43.92
CA GLN A 185 -5.51 52.90 -43.91
C GLN A 185 -5.00 52.01 -42.77
N LEU A 186 -5.64 52.06 -41.59
CA LEU A 186 -5.34 51.18 -40.46
C LEU A 186 -5.59 49.71 -40.81
N ASP A 187 -6.71 49.40 -41.48
CA ASP A 187 -7.02 48.04 -41.95
C ASP A 187 -5.92 47.50 -42.88
N ARG A 188 -5.47 48.32 -43.83
CA ARG A 188 -4.40 47.94 -44.76
C ARG A 188 -3.05 47.78 -44.05
N GLU A 189 -2.74 48.67 -43.11
CA GLU A 189 -1.49 48.59 -42.37
C GLU A 189 -1.47 47.38 -41.43
N TYR A 190 -2.58 47.10 -40.75
CA TYR A 190 -2.77 45.88 -39.95
C TYR A 190 -2.54 44.63 -40.81
N GLU A 191 -3.23 44.51 -41.95
CA GLU A 191 -3.10 43.34 -42.83
C GLU A 191 -1.66 43.17 -43.35
N ASN A 192 -0.96 44.28 -43.65
CA ASN A 192 0.43 44.24 -44.09
C ASN A 192 1.39 43.78 -42.99
N ARG A 193 1.10 44.10 -41.72
CA ARG A 193 1.94 43.76 -40.56
C ARG A 193 1.51 42.50 -39.84
N ARG A 194 0.37 41.89 -40.19
CA ARG A 194 -0.26 40.81 -39.44
C ARG A 194 0.68 39.62 -39.22
N GLU A 195 1.41 39.21 -40.26
CA GLU A 195 2.38 38.12 -40.17
C GLU A 195 3.62 38.48 -39.32
N ASP A 196 4.09 39.73 -39.42
CA ASP A 196 5.20 40.20 -38.59
C ASP A 196 4.77 40.22 -37.11
N ILE A 197 3.56 40.73 -36.81
CA ILE A 197 2.98 40.74 -35.47
C ILE A 197 2.83 39.31 -34.93
N ARG A 198 2.30 38.39 -35.75
CA ARG A 198 2.20 36.98 -35.39
C ARG A 198 3.56 36.39 -35.02
N THR A 199 4.56 36.62 -35.86
CA THR A 199 5.93 36.12 -35.66
C THR A 199 6.54 36.68 -34.38
N ASP A 200 6.37 37.97 -34.11
CA ASP A 200 6.89 38.63 -32.91
C ASP A 200 6.21 38.12 -31.64
N LEU A 201 4.88 37.88 -31.68
CA LEU A 201 4.14 37.32 -30.55
C LEU A 201 4.58 35.88 -30.23
N ILE A 202 4.75 35.03 -31.24
CA ILE A 202 5.23 33.65 -31.06
C ILE A 202 6.66 33.67 -30.51
N ALA A 203 7.55 34.50 -31.06
CA ALA A 203 8.93 34.61 -30.58
C ALA A 203 8.99 35.06 -29.11
N THR A 204 8.16 36.03 -28.73
CA THR A 204 8.06 36.52 -27.34
C THR A 204 7.55 35.42 -26.41
N GLN A 205 6.50 34.71 -26.84
CA GLN A 205 5.93 33.59 -26.09
C GLN A 205 6.98 32.48 -25.88
N ASP A 206 7.72 32.10 -26.92
CA ASP A 206 8.76 31.07 -26.83
C ASP A 206 9.90 31.47 -25.90
N GLU A 207 10.34 32.74 -25.93
CA GLU A 207 11.37 33.25 -25.01
C GLU A 207 10.92 33.20 -23.55
N GLN A 208 9.69 33.64 -23.27
CA GLN A 208 9.14 33.63 -21.90
C GLN A 208 8.88 32.22 -21.40
N LEU A 209 8.36 31.34 -22.25
CA LEU A 209 8.12 29.95 -21.90
C LEU A 209 9.43 29.23 -21.59
N ALA A 210 10.49 29.44 -22.39
CA ALA A 210 11.81 28.91 -22.10
C ALA A 210 12.37 29.46 -20.78
N ALA A 211 12.19 30.76 -20.50
CA ALA A 211 12.60 31.36 -19.24
C ALA A 211 11.86 30.76 -18.03
N ALA A 212 10.56 30.49 -18.16
CA ALA A 212 9.73 29.89 -17.11
C ALA A 212 10.14 28.43 -16.79
N VAL A 213 10.62 27.70 -17.80
CA VAL A 213 11.20 26.37 -17.59
C VAL A 213 12.57 26.46 -16.94
N GLU A 214 13.42 27.40 -17.38
CA GLU A 214 14.76 27.59 -16.82
C GLU A 214 14.76 28.06 -15.36
N ASP A 215 13.80 28.88 -14.95
CA ASP A 215 13.67 29.38 -13.58
C ASP A 215 12.89 28.44 -12.64
N GLY A 216 12.30 27.38 -13.19
CA GLY A 216 11.56 26.35 -12.46
C GLY A 216 10.12 26.74 -12.11
N THR A 217 9.59 27.85 -12.64
CA THR A 217 8.17 28.22 -12.46
C THR A 217 7.23 27.33 -13.25
N LEU A 218 7.70 26.77 -14.37
CA LEU A 218 6.96 25.79 -15.17
C LEU A 218 7.76 24.48 -15.30
N PRO A 219 7.16 23.31 -15.03
CA PRO A 219 7.79 22.03 -15.32
C PRO A 219 8.17 21.91 -16.80
N ALA A 220 9.33 21.34 -17.10
CA ALA A 220 9.79 21.17 -18.50
C ALA A 220 8.82 20.32 -19.34
N SER A 221 8.12 19.38 -18.71
CA SER A 221 7.06 18.55 -19.32
C SER A 221 5.88 19.38 -19.84
N PHE A 222 5.64 20.57 -19.27
CA PHE A 222 4.49 21.41 -19.61
C PHE A 222 4.78 22.38 -20.77
N GLU A 223 6.06 22.52 -21.17
CA GLU A 223 6.49 23.45 -22.22
C GLU A 223 5.74 23.22 -23.54
N ALA A 224 5.75 21.99 -24.06
CA ALA A 224 5.15 21.70 -25.37
C ALA A 224 3.61 21.85 -25.41
N PRO A 225 2.85 21.35 -24.42
CA PRO A 225 1.41 21.57 -24.34
C PRO A 225 1.02 23.05 -24.22
N VAL A 226 1.68 23.80 -23.32
CA VAL A 226 1.43 25.24 -23.15
C VAL A 226 1.76 26.02 -24.42
N ARG A 227 2.87 25.69 -25.09
CA ARG A 227 3.23 26.27 -26.39
C ARG A 227 2.11 26.08 -27.41
N THR A 228 1.56 24.86 -27.51
CA THR A 228 0.49 24.51 -28.46
C THR A 228 -0.76 25.35 -28.24
N ILE A 229 -1.24 25.44 -27.00
CA ILE A 229 -2.43 26.22 -26.63
C ILE A 229 -2.23 27.70 -26.97
N MET A 230 -1.08 28.26 -26.58
CA MET A 230 -0.78 29.68 -26.74
C MET A 230 -0.52 30.08 -28.20
N THR A 231 0.14 29.22 -28.98
CA THR A 231 0.29 29.42 -30.43
C THR A 231 -1.06 29.36 -31.13
N ALA A 232 -1.94 28.42 -30.75
CA ALA A 232 -3.29 28.35 -31.30
C ALA A 232 -4.08 29.65 -31.03
N ARG A 233 -3.94 30.24 -29.84
CA ARG A 233 -4.54 31.54 -29.52
C ARG A 233 -4.00 32.66 -30.40
N ILE A 234 -2.68 32.75 -30.56
CA ILE A 234 -2.06 33.76 -31.44
C ILE A 234 -2.54 33.58 -32.89
N ASP A 235 -2.56 32.36 -33.39
CA ASP A 235 -3.02 32.04 -34.75
C ASP A 235 -4.50 32.39 -34.95
N ALA A 236 -5.34 32.16 -33.93
CA ALA A 236 -6.74 32.53 -33.94
C ALA A 236 -6.94 34.05 -33.97
N LEU A 237 -6.22 34.79 -33.11
CA LEU A 237 -6.30 36.24 -33.01
C LEU A 237 -5.73 36.96 -34.24
N THR A 238 -4.74 36.35 -34.91
CA THR A 238 -4.14 36.86 -36.15
C THR A 238 -4.85 36.34 -37.40
N GLY A 239 -5.90 35.52 -37.26
CA GLY A 239 -6.74 35.07 -38.36
C GLY A 239 -6.13 33.98 -39.26
N GLU A 240 -5.05 33.33 -38.82
CA GLU A 240 -4.43 32.20 -39.54
C GLU A 240 -5.25 30.91 -39.42
N ILE A 241 -5.98 30.75 -38.30
CA ILE A 241 -6.91 29.62 -38.11
C ILE A 241 -8.34 30.11 -37.81
N GLY A 242 -9.31 29.28 -38.21
CA GLY A 242 -10.73 29.47 -37.89
C GLY A 242 -11.13 28.82 -36.56
N TYR A 243 -12.38 29.06 -36.14
CA TYR A 243 -12.92 28.58 -34.85
C TYR A 243 -12.74 27.07 -34.63
N ASP A 244 -13.15 26.21 -35.57
CA ASP A 244 -13.07 24.75 -35.40
C ASP A 244 -11.61 24.26 -35.21
N SER A 245 -10.67 24.85 -35.95
CA SER A 245 -9.24 24.54 -35.85
C SER A 245 -8.66 25.02 -34.51
N TYR A 246 -9.11 26.18 -34.03
CA TYR A 246 -8.71 26.71 -32.73
C TYR A 246 -9.20 25.83 -31.58
N VAL A 247 -10.49 25.47 -31.57
CA VAL A 247 -11.06 24.56 -30.56
C VAL A 247 -10.30 23.24 -30.53
N THR A 248 -10.08 22.62 -31.70
CA THR A 248 -9.34 21.36 -31.79
C THR A 248 -7.92 21.48 -31.23
N ALA A 249 -7.22 22.58 -31.52
CA ALA A 249 -5.86 22.80 -31.05
C ALA A 249 -5.80 23.05 -29.53
N VAL A 250 -6.78 23.77 -28.97
CA VAL A 250 -6.89 23.97 -27.51
C VAL A 250 -7.24 22.66 -26.81
N GLU A 251 -8.20 21.88 -27.31
CA GLU A 251 -8.56 20.57 -26.76
C GLU A 251 -7.33 19.63 -26.76
N THR A 252 -6.64 19.52 -27.90
CA THR A 252 -5.43 18.70 -28.02
C THR A 252 -4.34 19.17 -27.05
N GLY A 253 -4.09 20.48 -26.98
CA GLY A 253 -3.09 21.04 -26.07
C GLY A 253 -3.44 20.83 -24.61
N MET A 254 -4.73 20.88 -24.24
CA MET A 254 -5.19 20.60 -22.88
C MET A 254 -5.06 19.11 -22.55
N ASP A 255 -5.38 18.21 -23.48
CA ASP A 255 -5.18 16.76 -23.28
C ASP A 255 -3.70 16.42 -23.08
N ASP A 256 -2.81 17.01 -23.90
CA ASP A 256 -1.36 16.87 -23.75
C ASP A 256 -0.86 17.46 -22.42
N LEU A 257 -1.45 18.57 -21.96
CA LEU A 257 -1.10 19.20 -20.68
C LEU A 257 -1.50 18.33 -19.49
N ARG A 258 -2.70 17.73 -19.52
CA ARG A 258 -3.17 16.80 -18.49
C ARG A 258 -2.30 15.55 -18.43
N ALA A 259 -1.92 14.99 -19.58
CA ALA A 259 -1.00 13.87 -19.64
C ALA A 259 0.37 14.22 -19.07
N ALA A 260 0.92 15.40 -19.42
CA ALA A 260 2.18 15.88 -18.85
C ALA A 260 2.10 16.10 -17.32
N ALA A 261 0.96 16.58 -16.81
CA ALA A 261 0.71 16.72 -15.38
C ALA A 261 0.69 15.37 -14.66
N LEU A 262 0.06 14.34 -15.26
CA LEU A 262 0.02 13.00 -14.70
C LEU A 262 1.42 12.35 -14.68
N ASP A 263 2.18 12.43 -15.79
CA ASP A 263 3.55 11.92 -15.88
C ASP A 263 4.48 12.61 -14.86
N GLU A 264 4.32 13.92 -14.66
CA GLU A 264 5.08 14.69 -13.68
C GLU A 264 4.74 14.26 -12.24
N ALA A 265 3.45 14.10 -11.93
CA ALA A 265 3.00 13.61 -10.63
C ALA A 265 3.52 12.19 -10.35
N GLU A 266 3.43 11.30 -11.34
CA GLU A 266 3.97 9.93 -11.28
C GLU A 266 5.48 9.91 -11.03
N THR A 267 6.22 10.76 -11.74
CA THR A 267 7.67 10.88 -11.57
C THR A 267 8.02 11.33 -10.15
N ARG A 268 7.38 12.38 -9.65
CA ARG A 268 7.63 12.89 -8.29
C ARG A 268 7.23 11.87 -7.22
N LEU A 269 6.05 11.28 -7.34
CA LEU A 269 5.57 10.26 -6.41
C LEU A 269 6.57 9.10 -6.31
N ARG A 270 7.16 8.66 -7.41
CA ARG A 270 8.18 7.58 -7.38
C ARG A 270 9.56 8.00 -6.91
N GLU A 271 9.91 9.27 -7.05
CA GLU A 271 11.17 9.80 -6.53
C GLU A 271 11.11 10.00 -5.00
N GLU A 272 9.95 10.40 -4.48
CA GLU A 272 9.75 10.71 -3.07
C GLU A 272 9.27 9.49 -2.26
N VAL A 273 8.37 8.67 -2.83
CA VAL A 273 7.87 7.45 -2.18
C VAL A 273 8.70 6.25 -2.66
N PRO A 274 9.55 5.64 -1.81
CA PRO A 274 10.31 4.47 -2.22
C PRO A 274 9.37 3.31 -2.49
N SER A 275 9.65 2.49 -3.52
CA SER A 275 8.81 1.35 -3.95
C SER A 275 8.51 0.32 -2.84
N THR A 276 9.38 0.24 -1.84
CA THR A 276 9.26 -0.64 -0.69
C THR A 276 9.85 0.03 0.54
N ILE A 277 9.15 -0.01 1.67
CA ILE A 277 9.65 0.44 2.98
C ILE A 277 10.06 -0.81 3.77
N ASP A 278 11.34 -0.94 4.13
CA ASP A 278 11.84 -2.06 4.95
C ASP A 278 11.67 -1.77 6.45
N LEU A 279 10.70 -2.44 7.06
CA LEU A 279 10.39 -2.32 8.50
C LEU A 279 11.43 -3.02 9.38
N THR A 280 12.25 -3.92 8.82
CA THR A 280 13.28 -4.64 9.58
C THR A 280 14.59 -3.88 9.69
N GLU A 281 14.76 -2.79 8.94
CA GLU A 281 15.94 -1.92 9.04
C GLU A 281 16.06 -1.34 10.45
N ASP A 282 14.92 -0.92 11.02
CA ASP A 282 14.80 -0.32 12.36
C ASP A 282 15.02 -1.30 13.52
N PHE A 283 15.05 -2.61 13.25
CA PHE A 283 15.23 -3.59 14.31
C PHE A 283 16.61 -3.47 14.93
N GLY A 284 16.68 -3.38 16.26
CA GLY A 284 17.94 -3.40 16.98
C GLY A 284 18.60 -4.78 16.98
N SER A 285 19.82 -4.84 17.53
CA SER A 285 20.56 -6.11 17.67
C SER A 285 19.86 -7.11 18.60
N GLN A 286 19.04 -6.64 19.54
CA GLN A 286 18.35 -7.48 20.51
C GLN A 286 17.13 -8.17 19.88
N GLU A 287 16.38 -7.44 19.07
CA GLU A 287 15.21 -7.90 18.32
C GLU A 287 15.66 -8.96 17.30
N ARG A 288 16.69 -8.67 16.51
CA ARG A 288 17.28 -9.63 15.56
C ARG A 288 17.77 -10.91 16.26
N SER A 289 18.46 -10.79 17.40
CA SER A 289 18.90 -11.96 18.16
C SER A 289 17.74 -12.79 18.72
N SER A 290 16.63 -12.15 19.09
CA SER A 290 15.43 -12.82 19.57
C SER A 290 14.75 -13.59 18.43
N MET A 291 14.70 -13.00 17.24
CA MET A 291 14.15 -13.62 16.03
C MET A 291 15.00 -14.80 15.55
N GLU A 292 16.33 -14.70 15.56
CA GLU A 292 17.20 -15.85 15.28
C GLU A 292 16.98 -17.01 16.27
N THR A 293 16.73 -16.66 17.54
CA THR A 293 16.44 -17.66 18.57
C THR A 293 15.09 -18.33 18.31
N ALA A 294 14.09 -17.56 17.90
CA ALA A 294 12.78 -18.08 17.50
C ALA A 294 12.90 -19.01 16.29
N GLN A 295 13.59 -18.60 15.22
CA GLN A 295 13.85 -19.43 14.04
C GLN A 295 14.53 -20.76 14.43
N ARG A 296 15.58 -20.72 15.25
CA ARG A 296 16.24 -21.96 15.74
C ARG A 296 15.30 -22.82 16.57
N ALA A 297 14.43 -22.21 17.38
CA ALA A 297 13.46 -22.93 18.18
C ALA A 297 12.39 -23.59 17.31
N THR A 298 11.86 -22.90 16.30
CA THR A 298 10.87 -23.43 15.34
C THR A 298 11.47 -24.56 14.50
N GLY A 299 12.68 -24.41 13.97
CA GLY A 299 13.35 -25.49 13.23
C GLY A 299 13.59 -26.76 14.08
N LEU A 300 13.92 -26.59 15.38
CA LEU A 300 14.00 -27.71 16.32
C LEU A 300 12.62 -28.29 16.63
N ALA A 301 11.61 -27.43 16.80
CA ALA A 301 10.23 -27.82 17.06
C ALA A 301 9.69 -28.70 15.93
N GLY A 302 9.79 -28.27 14.67
CA GLY A 302 9.33 -29.06 13.52
C GLY A 302 9.99 -30.44 13.44
N THR A 303 11.30 -30.53 13.68
CA THR A 303 12.00 -31.82 13.73
C THR A 303 11.47 -32.70 14.88
N LEU A 304 11.25 -32.11 16.06
CA LEU A 304 10.76 -32.82 17.24
C LEU A 304 9.29 -33.23 17.11
N THR A 305 8.45 -32.45 16.42
CA THR A 305 7.05 -32.77 16.12
C THR A 305 6.94 -34.08 15.36
N MET A 306 7.89 -34.38 14.46
CA MET A 306 7.94 -35.66 13.75
C MET A 306 8.60 -36.79 14.57
N VAL A 307 9.71 -36.50 15.26
CA VAL A 307 10.52 -37.52 15.94
C VAL A 307 9.88 -37.99 17.25
N LEU A 308 9.30 -37.10 18.06
CA LEU A 308 8.79 -37.45 19.38
C LEU A 308 7.59 -38.41 19.35
N PRO A 309 6.59 -38.26 18.45
CA PRO A 309 5.55 -39.26 18.29
C PRO A 309 6.11 -40.63 17.92
N LEU A 310 7.12 -40.69 17.03
CA LEU A 310 7.79 -41.94 16.66
C LEU A 310 8.53 -42.57 17.84
N VAL A 311 9.21 -41.77 18.66
CA VAL A 311 9.86 -42.23 19.89
C VAL A 311 8.83 -42.74 20.90
N ALA A 312 7.71 -42.05 21.07
CA ALA A 312 6.63 -42.47 21.95
C ALA A 312 6.01 -43.79 21.46
N LEU A 313 5.73 -43.93 20.17
CA LEU A 313 5.23 -45.17 19.56
C LEU A 313 6.24 -46.30 19.67
N GLY A 314 7.53 -46.05 19.42
CA GLY A 314 8.59 -47.03 19.58
C GLY A 314 8.71 -47.51 21.03
N ALA A 315 8.65 -46.60 22.00
CA ALA A 315 8.65 -46.94 23.42
C ALA A 315 7.41 -47.77 23.81
N ALA A 316 6.23 -47.41 23.30
CA ALA A 316 5.01 -48.17 23.50
C ALA A 316 5.09 -49.58 22.88
N ALA A 317 5.64 -49.71 21.68
CA ALA A 317 5.85 -50.99 21.01
C ALA A 317 6.84 -51.89 21.77
N ILE A 318 7.95 -51.33 22.29
CA ILE A 318 8.90 -52.07 23.14
C ILE A 318 8.21 -52.58 24.41
N VAL A 319 7.37 -51.76 25.04
CA VAL A 319 6.59 -52.16 26.22
C VAL A 319 5.58 -53.27 25.86
N ALA A 320 4.87 -53.14 24.75
CA ALA A 320 3.92 -54.14 24.27
C ALA A 320 4.59 -55.48 23.92
N TRP A 321 5.80 -55.44 23.34
CA TRP A 321 6.57 -56.64 23.00
C TRP A 321 7.18 -57.31 24.22
N ARG A 322 7.65 -56.53 25.20
CA ARG A 322 8.40 -57.07 26.35
C ARG A 322 7.54 -57.59 27.48
N PHE A 323 6.29 -57.14 27.57
CA PHE A 323 5.39 -57.42 28.69
C PHE A 323 4.07 -58.03 28.22
N PRO A 324 3.37 -58.80 29.10
CA PRO A 324 2.05 -59.35 28.77
C PRO A 324 1.05 -58.27 28.36
N PRO A 325 0.08 -58.55 27.47
CA PRO A 325 -0.86 -57.56 26.92
C PRO A 325 -1.56 -56.72 27.99
N ALA A 326 -1.99 -57.35 29.10
CA ALA A 326 -2.63 -56.65 30.20
C ALA A 326 -1.69 -55.67 30.94
N VAL A 327 -0.42 -56.02 31.10
CA VAL A 327 0.59 -55.17 31.77
C VAL A 327 0.98 -54.02 30.86
N ALA A 328 1.20 -54.31 29.57
CA ALA A 328 1.49 -53.31 28.55
C ALA A 328 0.36 -52.26 28.45
N ALA A 329 -0.89 -52.71 28.24
CA ALA A 329 -2.05 -51.83 28.14
C ALA A 329 -2.22 -50.93 29.37
N ARG A 330 -2.02 -51.48 30.58
CA ARG A 330 -2.08 -50.69 31.82
C ARG A 330 -0.97 -49.63 31.90
N SER A 331 0.25 -50.01 31.56
CA SER A 331 1.41 -49.11 31.69
C SER A 331 1.39 -47.97 30.68
N ILE A 332 1.04 -48.26 29.42
CA ILE A 332 0.83 -47.25 28.37
C ILE A 332 -0.37 -46.38 28.71
N GLY A 333 -1.49 -47.01 29.12
CA GLY A 333 -2.72 -46.30 29.48
C GLY A 333 -2.56 -45.34 30.66
N LEU A 334 -1.89 -45.77 31.74
CA LEU A 334 -1.56 -44.89 32.87
C LEU A 334 -0.59 -43.78 32.44
N GLY A 335 0.40 -44.09 31.61
CA GLY A 335 1.33 -43.10 31.07
C GLY A 335 0.61 -41.99 30.29
N ALA A 336 -0.29 -42.38 29.38
CA ALA A 336 -1.09 -41.44 28.59
C ALA A 336 -2.07 -40.65 29.46
N ALA A 337 -2.74 -41.30 30.42
CA ALA A 337 -3.66 -40.63 31.33
C ALA A 337 -2.97 -39.59 32.23
N VAL A 338 -1.78 -39.92 32.76
CA VAL A 338 -1.00 -38.96 33.57
C VAL A 338 -0.54 -37.78 32.72
N VAL A 339 -0.05 -38.03 31.49
CA VAL A 339 0.36 -36.96 30.58
C VAL A 339 -0.82 -36.07 30.21
N GLY A 340 -1.97 -36.65 29.85
CA GLY A 340 -3.19 -35.89 29.55
C GLY A 340 -3.64 -35.05 30.74
N LEU A 341 -3.63 -35.60 31.95
CA LEU A 341 -4.01 -34.85 33.16
C LEU A 341 -3.02 -33.72 33.49
N VAL A 342 -1.71 -33.99 33.44
CA VAL A 342 -0.66 -33.00 33.70
C VAL A 342 -0.72 -31.87 32.67
N SER A 343 -0.90 -32.20 31.38
CA SER A 343 -1.00 -31.22 30.30
C SER A 343 -2.25 -30.35 30.45
N LEU A 344 -3.39 -30.94 30.84
CA LEU A 344 -4.63 -30.19 31.05
C LEU A 344 -4.53 -29.23 32.24
N VAL A 345 -3.94 -29.65 33.36
CA VAL A 345 -3.67 -28.77 34.50
C VAL A 345 -2.64 -27.71 34.14
N GLY A 346 -1.55 -28.12 33.46
CA GLY A 346 -0.48 -27.23 33.03
C GLY A 346 -0.97 -26.14 32.08
N ALA A 347 -1.81 -26.48 31.09
CA ALA A 347 -2.38 -25.54 30.15
C ALA A 347 -3.19 -24.45 30.88
N ARG A 348 -4.03 -24.81 31.85
CA ARG A 348 -4.82 -23.83 32.61
C ARG A 348 -3.99 -22.90 33.50
N VAL A 349 -2.92 -23.43 34.09
CA VAL A 349 -1.99 -22.61 34.88
C VAL A 349 -1.21 -21.66 33.97
N ALA A 350 -0.75 -22.15 32.81
CA ALA A 350 -0.02 -21.36 31.84
C ALA A 350 -0.91 -20.27 31.21
N GLU A 351 -2.14 -20.61 30.82
CA GLU A 351 -3.15 -19.67 30.31
C GLU A 351 -3.40 -18.51 31.26
N GLY A 352 -3.57 -18.78 32.56
CA GLY A 352 -3.73 -17.73 33.57
C GLY A 352 -2.49 -16.85 33.73
N ALA A 353 -1.29 -17.44 33.68
CA ALA A 353 -0.03 -16.70 33.80
C ALA A 353 0.25 -15.83 32.57
N VAL A 354 0.02 -16.37 31.36
CA VAL A 354 0.16 -15.63 30.11
C VAL A 354 -0.88 -14.53 30.02
N GLY A 355 -2.15 -14.82 30.35
CA GLY A 355 -3.20 -13.82 30.42
C GLY A 355 -2.83 -12.65 31.34
N SER A 356 -2.34 -12.93 32.55
CA SER A 356 -1.88 -11.87 33.45
C SER A 356 -0.69 -11.07 32.91
N ALA A 357 0.25 -11.72 32.22
CA ALA A 357 1.39 -11.02 31.65
C ALA A 357 1.01 -10.12 30.47
N ILE A 358 0.01 -10.52 29.68
CA ILE A 358 -0.54 -9.71 28.58
C ILE A 358 -1.37 -8.56 29.13
N ASP A 359 -2.21 -8.79 30.15
CA ASP A 359 -3.02 -7.75 30.79
C ASP A 359 -2.15 -6.68 31.47
N ASP A 360 -0.94 -7.05 31.93
CA ASP A 360 0.04 -6.13 32.55
C ASP A 360 1.00 -5.48 31.54
N ALA A 361 0.95 -5.85 30.25
CA ALA A 361 1.87 -5.34 29.23
C ALA A 361 1.38 -4.00 28.64
N ASP A 362 2.33 -3.09 28.41
CA ASP A 362 2.08 -1.84 27.68
C ASP A 362 2.21 -2.10 26.17
N GLY A 363 1.18 -1.80 25.39
CA GLY A 363 1.20 -1.93 23.93
C GLY A 363 -0.15 -1.58 23.27
N PRO A 364 -0.21 -1.56 21.93
CA PRO A 364 -1.46 -1.34 21.20
C PRO A 364 -2.49 -2.41 21.55
N GLU A 365 -3.75 -2.01 21.79
CA GLU A 365 -4.83 -2.94 22.19
C GLU A 365 -5.02 -4.09 21.18
N ALA A 366 -4.88 -3.80 19.88
CA ALA A 366 -5.01 -4.82 18.83
C ALA A 366 -3.85 -5.83 18.85
N ALA A 367 -2.61 -5.39 19.09
CA ALA A 367 -1.45 -6.27 19.22
C ALA A 367 -1.58 -7.18 20.45
N LEU A 368 -2.01 -6.62 21.59
CA LEU A 368 -2.26 -7.40 22.81
C LEU A 368 -3.41 -8.41 22.61
N ARG A 369 -4.47 -8.00 21.91
CA ARG A 369 -5.58 -8.90 21.55
C ARG A 369 -5.12 -10.02 20.62
N PHE A 370 -4.32 -9.71 19.61
CA PHE A 370 -3.77 -10.70 18.69
C PHE A 370 -2.94 -11.75 19.43
N VAL A 371 -1.97 -11.32 20.25
CA VAL A 371 -1.14 -12.24 21.06
C VAL A 371 -2.02 -13.08 21.98
N ARG A 372 -3.04 -12.49 22.59
CA ARG A 372 -3.97 -13.21 23.45
C ARG A 372 -4.73 -14.31 22.70
N LEU A 373 -5.31 -14.00 21.55
CA LEU A 373 -6.06 -14.97 20.74
C LEU A 373 -5.16 -16.12 20.27
N LEU A 374 -3.92 -15.83 19.87
CA LEU A 374 -2.92 -16.86 19.53
C LEU A 374 -2.71 -17.86 20.67
N PHE A 375 -2.50 -17.35 21.89
CA PHE A 375 -2.30 -18.21 23.07
C PHE A 375 -3.58 -18.92 23.52
N GLU A 376 -4.74 -18.26 23.42
CA GLU A 376 -6.04 -18.91 23.68
C GLU A 376 -6.25 -20.10 22.73
N GLY A 377 -5.89 -19.96 21.45
CA GLY A 377 -5.85 -21.03 20.47
C GLY A 377 -4.95 -22.19 20.88
N LEU A 378 -3.68 -21.88 21.19
CA LEU A 378 -2.71 -22.87 21.67
C LEU A 378 -3.22 -23.68 22.85
N PHE A 379 -3.69 -22.99 23.90
CA PHE A 379 -4.16 -23.64 25.12
C PHE A 379 -5.48 -24.40 24.91
N GLY A 380 -6.35 -23.90 24.03
CA GLY A 380 -7.55 -24.59 23.57
C GLY A 380 -7.21 -25.92 22.91
N MET A 381 -6.27 -25.91 21.96
CA MET A 381 -5.83 -27.11 21.27
C MET A 381 -5.14 -28.11 22.21
N LEU A 382 -4.24 -27.62 23.07
CA LEU A 382 -3.60 -28.41 24.12
C LEU A 382 -4.63 -29.07 25.04
N THR A 383 -5.67 -28.34 25.45
CA THR A 383 -6.75 -28.87 26.30
C THR A 383 -7.49 -30.01 25.60
N TRP A 384 -7.83 -29.84 24.32
CA TRP A 384 -8.53 -30.84 23.53
C TRP A 384 -7.70 -32.12 23.34
N GLN A 385 -6.44 -31.98 22.90
CA GLN A 385 -5.53 -33.10 22.72
C GLN A 385 -5.27 -33.84 24.04
N SER A 386 -5.06 -33.10 25.13
CA SER A 386 -4.84 -33.65 26.47
C SER A 386 -6.06 -34.41 27.00
N GLY A 387 -7.28 -33.90 26.73
CA GLY A 387 -8.53 -34.58 27.05
C GLY A 387 -8.67 -35.90 26.28
N GLY A 388 -8.33 -35.89 24.99
CA GLY A 388 -8.29 -37.10 24.15
C GLY A 388 -7.31 -38.15 24.69
N LEU A 389 -6.08 -37.74 25.02
CA LEU A 389 -5.07 -38.61 25.63
C LEU A 389 -5.53 -39.21 26.97
N LEU A 390 -6.23 -38.42 27.79
CA LEU A 390 -6.80 -38.89 29.05
C LEU A 390 -7.84 -40.00 28.82
N VAL A 391 -8.77 -39.78 27.87
CA VAL A 391 -9.81 -40.76 27.53
C VAL A 391 -9.21 -42.04 26.98
N VAL A 392 -8.27 -41.93 26.03
CA VAL A 392 -7.55 -43.09 25.47
C VAL A 392 -6.79 -43.84 26.56
N GLY A 393 -6.08 -43.11 27.42
CA GLY A 393 -5.33 -43.68 28.53
C GLY A 393 -6.20 -44.48 29.50
N LEU A 394 -7.33 -43.89 29.92
CA LEU A 394 -8.30 -44.56 30.79
C LEU A 394 -8.96 -45.77 30.09
N GLY A 395 -9.24 -45.67 28.80
CA GLY A 395 -9.75 -46.78 27.98
C GLY A 395 -8.79 -47.97 27.98
N LEU A 396 -7.51 -47.75 27.74
CA LEU A 396 -6.47 -48.80 27.77
C LEU A 396 -6.32 -49.44 29.16
N VAL A 397 -6.45 -48.66 30.24
CA VAL A 397 -6.51 -49.20 31.60
C VAL A 397 -7.74 -50.09 31.79
N GLY A 398 -8.90 -49.68 31.28
CA GLY A 398 -10.12 -50.49 31.28
C GLY A 398 -9.95 -51.81 30.52
N VAL A 399 -9.32 -51.79 29.34
CA VAL A 399 -8.99 -52.98 28.56
C VAL A 399 -8.07 -53.92 29.34
N SER A 400 -7.05 -53.39 30.02
CA SER A 400 -6.19 -54.21 30.88
C SER A 400 -6.98 -54.95 31.97
N VAL A 401 -7.92 -54.27 32.64
CA VAL A 401 -8.78 -54.89 33.66
C VAL A 401 -9.69 -55.96 33.05
N ALA A 402 -10.21 -55.73 31.84
CA ALA A 402 -11.05 -56.69 31.13
C ALA A 402 -10.27 -57.96 30.75
N ILE A 403 -9.03 -57.82 30.26
CA ILE A 403 -8.12 -58.94 29.96
C ILE A 403 -7.81 -59.72 31.25
N GLN A 404 -7.50 -59.04 32.36
CA GLN A 404 -7.22 -59.70 33.65
C GLN A 404 -8.42 -60.48 34.20
N ARG A 405 -9.64 -60.07 33.87
CA ARG A 405 -10.88 -60.74 34.28
C ARG A 405 -11.35 -61.82 33.29
N GLY A 406 -10.62 -62.06 32.21
CA GLY A 406 -10.98 -63.03 31.17
C GLY A 406 -12.23 -62.64 30.36
N LEU A 407 -12.58 -61.35 30.33
CA LEU A 407 -13.74 -60.83 29.60
C LEU A 407 -13.42 -60.58 28.11
N VAL A 408 -12.14 -60.58 27.76
CA VAL A 408 -11.62 -60.40 26.41
C VAL A 408 -10.63 -61.54 26.15
N LEU A 409 -10.83 -62.28 25.06
CA LEU A 409 -9.91 -63.33 24.61
C LEU A 409 -8.60 -62.66 24.17
N ALA A 410 -7.52 -62.92 24.90
CA ALA A 410 -6.18 -62.74 24.38
C ALA A 410 -5.85 -64.03 23.63
N ASP A 411 -5.94 -64.02 22.30
CA ASP A 411 -5.40 -65.13 21.51
C ASP A 411 -3.90 -65.22 21.79
N ASP A 412 -3.43 -66.44 22.10
CA ASP A 412 -2.04 -66.78 22.47
C ASP A 412 -1.00 -66.38 21.40
#